data_AF-A0A6G1PJR4-F1
#
_entry.id   AF-A0A6G1PJR4-F1
#
_cell.length_a   1.000
_cell.length_b   1.000
_cell.length_c   1.000
_cell.angle_alpha   90.00
_cell.angle_beta   90.00
_cell.angle_gamma   90.00
#
_symmetry.space_group_name_H-M   'P 1'
#
loop_
_entity.id
_entity.type
_entity.pdbx_description
1 polymer ?
#
loop_
_entity_poly.entity_id
_entity_poly.type
_entity_poly.pdbx_seq_one_letter_code
_entity_poly.pdbx_strand_id
1 'polypeptide(L)'
;MNCQGDRTGPMRVVVTGGSGLVGKAIQQIVKEEGVSKEVEQWIFLSSKDANLMSMEETRAVFQKHKPTHVIHLAAMVGGLFKNMKYNLDFWRNNIYINDNVLQAAHEVGAVKVVSCLSTCIFPDKTTYPIDETMIHNGPPHESNFGYAYAKRMIDVQNRGYFQQYGCCYTAVIPTNVFGPHDNFSIEDGHVLPGLIHKAYVAQTLKETCDWFVTNYDSARK
;
A
#
# COMPACT_ATOMS: atom_id res chain seq x y z
N MET A 1 27.77 -6.76 1.31
CA MET A 1 27.18 -6.92 2.65
C MET A 1 25.98 -7.85 2.50
N ASN A 2 25.98 -8.98 3.20
CA ASN A 2 24.97 -10.02 3.00
C ASN A 2 23.70 -9.65 3.78
N CYS A 3 22.55 -9.54 3.11
CA CYS A 3 21.24 -9.26 3.72
C CYS A 3 20.69 -10.41 4.60
N GLN A 4 21.53 -11.38 4.91
CA GLN A 4 21.23 -12.53 5.74
C GLN A 4 21.97 -12.32 7.07
N GLY A 5 21.31 -11.62 7.99
CA GLY A 5 21.76 -11.61 9.37
C GLY A 5 21.51 -12.99 9.99
N ASP A 6 22.56 -13.65 10.44
CA ASP A 6 22.49 -14.93 11.16
C ASP A 6 21.78 -14.68 12.51
N ARG A 7 20.47 -14.96 12.58
CA ARG A 7 19.67 -14.83 13.81
C ARG A 7 19.04 -16.17 14.16
N THR A 8 19.21 -16.55 15.42
CA THR A 8 18.80 -17.84 16.00
C THR A 8 17.42 -17.79 16.69
N GLY A 9 16.48 -16.97 16.19
CA GLY A 9 15.14 -16.82 16.78
C GLY A 9 14.03 -16.65 15.74
N PRO A 10 12.74 -16.76 16.16
CA PRO A 10 11.61 -16.71 15.23
C PRO A 10 11.58 -15.39 14.45
N MET A 11 11.22 -15.48 13.17
CA MET A 11 11.00 -14.32 12.32
C MET A 11 9.77 -13.57 12.81
N ARG A 12 9.93 -12.35 13.30
CA ARG A 12 8.81 -11.47 13.65
C ARG A 12 8.53 -10.55 12.47
N VAL A 13 7.39 -10.74 11.82
CA VAL A 13 6.93 -9.98 10.65
C VAL A 13 5.82 -9.03 11.10
N VAL A 14 6.10 -7.73 11.08
CA VAL A 14 5.08 -6.69 11.31
C VAL A 14 4.53 -6.22 9.97
N VAL A 15 3.22 -6.31 9.80
CA VAL A 15 2.49 -5.81 8.64
C VAL A 15 1.74 -4.55 9.04
N THR A 16 2.21 -3.38 8.60
CA THR A 16 1.47 -2.13 8.81
C THR A 16 0.36 -2.01 7.78
N GLY A 17 -0.83 -1.53 8.16
CA GLY A 17 -1.99 -1.49 7.26
C GLY A 17 -2.65 -2.86 7.06
N GLY A 18 -2.50 -3.77 8.02
CA GLY A 18 -2.97 -5.15 7.97
C GLY A 18 -4.49 -5.32 7.89
N SER A 19 -5.26 -4.26 8.15
CA SER A 19 -6.73 -4.28 8.05
C SER A 19 -7.27 -3.95 6.65
N GLY A 20 -6.43 -3.44 5.73
CA GLY A 20 -6.83 -3.13 4.36
C GLY A 20 -6.83 -4.35 3.44
N LEU A 21 -7.29 -4.18 2.20
CA LEU A 21 -7.35 -5.21 1.14
C LEU A 21 -6.13 -6.13 1.10
N VAL A 22 -4.94 -5.56 0.85
CA VAL A 22 -3.69 -6.34 0.71
C VAL A 22 -3.29 -6.98 2.03
N GLY A 23 -3.48 -6.26 3.16
CA GLY A 23 -3.19 -6.79 4.49
C GLY A 23 -4.05 -8.01 4.84
N LYS A 24 -5.34 -7.98 4.47
CA LYS A 24 -6.28 -9.09 4.65
C LYS A 24 -5.94 -10.28 3.76
N ALA A 25 -5.53 -10.04 2.51
CA ALA A 25 -5.07 -11.09 1.62
C ALA A 25 -3.83 -11.82 2.19
N ILE A 26 -2.84 -11.07 2.68
CA ILE A 26 -1.66 -11.67 3.33
C ILE A 26 -2.07 -12.45 4.60
N GLN A 27 -2.99 -11.90 5.42
CA GLN A 27 -3.53 -12.61 6.58
C GLN A 27 -4.13 -13.97 6.23
N GLN A 28 -4.87 -14.04 5.12
CA GLN A 28 -5.48 -15.28 4.64
C GLN A 28 -4.42 -16.27 4.18
N ILE A 29 -3.48 -15.84 3.33
CA ILE A 29 -2.40 -16.69 2.80
C ILE A 29 -1.56 -17.29 3.93
N VAL A 30 -1.12 -16.46 4.89
CA VAL A 30 -0.32 -16.92 6.04
C VAL A 30 -1.07 -17.96 6.87
N LYS A 31 -2.39 -17.79 7.03
CA LYS A 31 -3.23 -18.76 7.74
C LYS A 31 -3.36 -20.09 6.98
N GLU A 32 -3.48 -20.03 5.66
CA GLU A 32 -3.61 -21.20 4.78
C GLU A 32 -2.29 -21.98 4.67
N GLU A 33 -1.15 -21.30 4.63
CA GLU A 33 0.18 -21.93 4.64
C GLU A 33 0.52 -22.62 5.97
N GLY A 34 -0.11 -22.19 7.07
CA GLY A 34 -0.04 -22.90 8.35
C GLY A 34 1.34 -22.85 9.03
N VAL A 35 2.12 -21.79 8.80
CA VAL A 35 3.47 -21.63 9.38
C VAL A 35 3.43 -21.61 10.92
N SER A 36 4.28 -22.42 11.57
CA SER A 36 4.35 -22.47 13.04
C SER A 36 4.82 -21.13 13.63
N LYS A 37 4.22 -20.76 14.76
CA LYS A 37 4.62 -19.56 15.55
C LYS A 37 6.04 -19.63 16.11
N GLU A 38 6.63 -20.82 16.15
CA GLU A 38 8.02 -21.05 16.54
C GLU A 38 9.00 -20.64 15.43
N VAL A 39 8.53 -20.60 14.18
CA VAL A 39 9.29 -20.20 13.00
C VAL A 39 8.99 -18.74 12.66
N GLU A 40 7.71 -18.38 12.56
CA GLU A 40 7.27 -17.04 12.17
C GLU A 40 6.13 -16.51 13.03
N GLN A 41 6.26 -15.27 13.47
CA GLN A 41 5.24 -14.54 14.20
C GLN A 41 4.78 -13.36 13.38
N TRP A 42 3.52 -13.41 12.96
CA TRP A 42 2.91 -12.39 12.13
C TRP A 42 2.04 -11.44 12.97
N ILE A 43 2.33 -10.15 12.89
CA ILE A 43 1.63 -9.09 13.61
C ILE A 43 1.05 -8.12 12.59
N PHE A 44 -0.28 -8.05 12.51
CA PHE A 44 -0.99 -7.18 11.58
C PHE A 44 -1.53 -5.97 12.30
N LEU A 45 -0.95 -4.80 12.03
CA LEU A 45 -1.31 -3.54 12.66
C LEU A 45 -2.32 -2.76 11.82
N SER A 46 -3.24 -2.10 12.50
CA SER A 46 -4.22 -1.15 11.97
C SER A 46 -4.05 0.22 12.64
N SER A 47 -4.82 1.22 12.21
CA SER A 47 -4.86 2.54 12.86
C SER A 47 -5.38 2.50 14.31
N LYS A 48 -6.00 1.40 14.75
CA LYS A 48 -6.39 1.19 16.15
C LYS A 48 -5.21 0.81 17.04
N ASP A 49 -4.12 0.32 16.45
CA ASP A 49 -2.94 -0.14 17.18
C ASP A 49 -1.92 0.99 17.37
N ALA A 50 -1.77 1.85 16.36
CA ALA A 50 -0.96 3.07 16.41
C ALA A 50 -1.32 4.03 15.26
N ASN A 51 -1.32 5.32 15.52
CA ASN A 51 -1.33 6.35 14.47
C ASN A 51 0.07 6.51 13.88
N LEU A 52 0.29 5.96 12.68
CA LEU A 52 1.61 5.97 12.04
C LEU A 52 2.08 7.36 11.54
N MET A 53 1.23 8.40 11.61
CA MET A 53 1.69 9.78 11.42
C MET A 53 2.40 10.34 12.67
N SER A 54 2.20 9.72 13.83
CA SER A 54 2.92 10.04 15.06
C SER A 54 4.16 9.19 15.18
N MET A 55 5.34 9.83 15.20
CA MET A 55 6.60 9.12 15.39
C MET A 55 6.68 8.45 16.76
N GLU A 56 6.09 9.07 17.78
CA GLU A 56 6.05 8.51 19.14
C GLU A 56 5.27 7.19 19.17
N GLU A 57 4.05 7.17 18.63
CA GLU A 57 3.23 5.94 18.58
C GLU A 57 3.87 4.87 17.69
N THR A 58 4.47 5.29 16.57
CA THR A 58 5.18 4.38 15.65
C THR A 58 6.38 3.73 16.35
N ARG A 59 7.20 4.51 17.07
CA ARG A 59 8.29 3.97 17.89
C ARG A 59 7.78 3.03 18.96
N ALA A 60 6.72 3.39 19.68
CA ALA A 60 6.16 2.57 20.75
C ALA A 60 5.72 1.19 20.24
N VAL A 61 5.01 1.12 19.11
CA VAL A 61 4.56 -0.16 18.55
C VAL A 61 5.72 -0.98 17.98
N PHE A 62 6.73 -0.33 17.37
CA PHE A 62 7.93 -1.02 16.89
C PHE A 62 8.79 -1.55 18.04
N GLN A 63 8.95 -0.80 19.13
CA GLN A 63 9.67 -1.22 20.33
C GLN A 63 8.95 -2.37 21.06
N LYS A 64 7.61 -2.35 21.07
CA LYS A 64 6.78 -3.43 21.64
C LYS A 64 6.98 -4.74 20.90
N HIS A 65 6.93 -4.73 19.56
CA HIS A 65 6.96 -5.95 18.75
C HIS A 65 8.37 -6.37 18.31
N LYS A 66 9.35 -5.44 18.32
CA LYS A 66 10.74 -5.65 17.88
C LYS A 66 10.83 -6.46 16.57
N PRO A 67 10.22 -5.97 15.48
CA PRO A 67 10.15 -6.70 14.23
C PRO A 67 11.55 -7.03 13.70
N THR A 68 11.68 -8.24 13.17
CA THR A 68 12.83 -8.60 12.32
C THR A 68 12.57 -8.22 10.88
N HIS A 69 11.31 -8.26 10.46
CA HIS A 69 10.86 -8.01 9.10
C HIS A 69 9.63 -7.10 9.15
N VAL A 70 9.51 -6.21 8.17
CA VAL A 70 8.36 -5.32 8.03
C VAL A 70 7.79 -5.41 6.63
N ILE A 71 6.49 -5.60 6.53
CA ILE A 71 5.74 -5.39 5.29
C ILE A 71 4.94 -4.09 5.47
N HIS A 72 5.32 -3.07 4.71
CA HIS A 72 4.75 -1.74 4.86
C HIS A 72 3.65 -1.48 3.83
N LEU A 73 2.38 -1.69 4.24
CA LEU A 73 1.18 -1.47 3.43
C LEU A 73 0.36 -0.25 3.88
N ALA A 74 0.62 0.28 5.08
CA ALA A 74 -0.09 1.44 5.58
C ALA A 74 0.15 2.67 4.69
N ALA A 75 -0.93 3.35 4.32
CA ALA A 75 -0.90 4.55 3.50
C ALA A 75 -2.24 5.28 3.63
N MET A 76 -2.23 6.58 3.36
CA MET A 76 -3.46 7.27 2.98
C MET A 76 -3.74 6.93 1.52
N VAL A 77 -4.81 6.16 1.28
CA VAL A 77 -5.22 5.66 -0.04
C VAL A 77 -6.61 6.18 -0.41
N GLY A 78 -6.93 6.17 -1.71
CA GLY A 78 -8.26 6.53 -2.20
C GLY A 78 -8.35 6.49 -3.72
N GLY A 79 -9.59 6.57 -4.22
CA GLY A 79 -9.87 6.70 -5.65
C GLY A 79 -9.32 7.99 -6.28
N LEU A 80 -9.44 8.07 -7.62
CA LEU A 80 -8.91 9.18 -8.42
C LEU A 80 -9.42 10.54 -7.94
N PHE A 81 -10.74 10.68 -7.73
CA PHE A 81 -11.35 11.95 -7.32
C PHE A 81 -10.88 12.42 -5.93
N LYS A 82 -10.69 11.49 -4.99
CA LYS A 82 -10.16 11.79 -3.67
C LYS A 82 -8.72 12.30 -3.74
N ASN A 83 -7.88 11.65 -4.54
CA ASN A 83 -6.48 12.10 -4.75
C ASN A 83 -6.44 13.52 -5.34
N MET A 84 -7.24 13.79 -6.37
CA MET A 84 -7.29 15.12 -7.01
C MET A 84 -7.65 16.22 -6.00
N LYS A 85 -8.63 15.94 -5.13
CA LYS A 85 -9.14 16.91 -4.16
C LYS A 85 -8.17 17.19 -3.01
N TYR A 86 -7.36 16.21 -2.61
CA TYR A 86 -6.56 16.26 -1.37
C TYR A 86 -5.06 16.02 -1.58
N ASN A 87 -4.50 16.43 -2.72
CA ASN A 87 -3.09 16.17 -3.08
C ASN A 87 -2.08 16.51 -1.96
N LEU A 88 -2.26 17.64 -1.26
CA LEU A 88 -1.36 18.01 -0.16
C LEU A 88 -1.46 17.03 1.03
N ASP A 89 -2.67 16.59 1.41
CA ASP A 89 -2.85 15.63 2.50
C ASP A 89 -2.28 14.27 2.12
N PHE A 90 -2.52 13.83 0.88
CA PHE A 90 -1.91 12.60 0.35
C PHE A 90 -0.39 12.66 0.40
N TRP A 91 0.22 13.81 0.06
CA TRP A 91 1.66 14.00 0.20
C TRP A 91 2.10 13.93 1.67
N ARG A 92 1.58 14.84 2.52
CA ARG A 92 2.05 14.99 3.89
C ARG A 92 1.86 13.73 4.73
N ASN A 93 0.66 13.15 4.67
CA ASN A 93 0.33 12.00 5.51
C ASN A 93 1.14 10.78 5.10
N ASN A 94 1.31 10.53 3.79
CA ASN A 94 2.14 9.41 3.36
C ASN A 94 3.63 9.66 3.64
N ILE A 95 4.15 10.88 3.52
CA ILE A 95 5.53 11.18 3.93
C ILE A 95 5.74 10.86 5.41
N TYR A 96 4.86 11.34 6.30
CA TYR A 96 4.98 11.03 7.73
C TYR A 96 4.88 9.53 8.02
N ILE A 97 3.90 8.85 7.43
CA ILE A 97 3.74 7.40 7.62
C ILE A 97 5.00 6.64 7.15
N ASN A 98 5.49 6.96 5.95
CA ASN A 98 6.64 6.27 5.36
C ASN A 98 7.92 6.54 6.18
N ASP A 99 8.20 7.81 6.49
CA ASP A 99 9.39 8.23 7.24
C ASP A 99 9.41 7.59 8.64
N ASN A 100 8.30 7.68 9.37
CA ASN A 100 8.19 7.11 10.72
C ASN A 100 8.39 5.60 10.71
N VAL A 101 7.78 4.87 9.76
CA VAL A 101 7.89 3.42 9.67
C VAL A 101 9.31 2.98 9.32
N LEU A 102 9.95 3.61 8.33
CA LEU A 102 11.31 3.25 7.91
C LEU A 102 12.33 3.60 9.00
N GLN A 103 12.18 4.76 9.64
CA GLN A 103 13.05 5.17 10.75
C GLN A 103 12.88 4.27 11.97
N ALA A 104 11.64 3.96 12.37
CA ALA A 104 11.40 3.05 13.50
C ALA A 104 11.88 1.62 13.21
N ALA A 105 11.75 1.14 11.96
CA ALA A 105 12.32 -0.13 11.53
C ALA A 105 13.85 -0.14 11.67
N HIS A 106 14.50 0.97 11.32
CA HIS A 106 15.95 1.10 11.46
C HIS A 106 16.37 1.10 12.93
N GLU A 107 15.70 1.88 13.77
CA GLU A 107 15.99 2.01 15.21
C GLU A 107 15.89 0.67 15.96
N VAL A 108 14.96 -0.21 15.59
CA VAL A 108 14.83 -1.54 16.20
C VAL A 108 15.69 -2.61 15.53
N GLY A 109 16.46 -2.25 14.50
CA GLY A 109 17.34 -3.16 13.77
C GLY A 109 16.57 -4.22 12.98
N ALA A 110 15.50 -3.82 12.29
CA ALA A 110 14.80 -4.69 11.34
C ALA A 110 15.73 -5.08 10.19
N VAL A 111 15.78 -6.37 9.87
CA VAL A 111 16.65 -6.98 8.85
C VAL A 111 16.19 -6.63 7.44
N LYS A 112 14.87 -6.61 7.22
CA LYS A 112 14.28 -6.36 5.90
C LYS A 112 12.98 -5.59 6.04
N VAL A 113 12.79 -4.62 5.15
CA VAL A 113 11.53 -3.89 4.98
C VAL A 113 11.11 -4.04 3.53
N VAL A 114 9.86 -4.40 3.29
CA VAL A 114 9.25 -4.44 1.95
C VAL A 114 8.07 -3.49 1.95
N SER A 115 8.23 -2.35 1.27
CA SER A 115 7.19 -1.33 1.16
C SER A 115 6.36 -1.47 -0.11
N CYS A 116 5.10 -1.06 -0.05
CA CYS A 116 4.18 -1.08 -1.19
C CYS A 116 4.09 0.30 -1.86
N LEU A 117 4.51 0.36 -3.12
CA LEU A 117 4.40 1.52 -4.00
C LEU A 117 3.10 1.41 -4.84
N SER A 118 3.04 2.10 -5.98
CA SER A 118 1.89 2.07 -6.89
C SER A 118 2.36 2.41 -8.30
N THR A 119 1.70 1.91 -9.34
CA THR A 119 2.01 2.30 -10.73
C THR A 119 1.82 3.78 -11.02
N CYS A 120 1.04 4.53 -10.22
CA CYS A 120 0.91 5.98 -10.41
C CYS A 120 2.19 6.77 -10.11
N ILE A 121 3.23 6.12 -9.56
CA ILE A 121 4.54 6.74 -9.40
C ILE A 121 5.24 6.93 -10.73
N PHE A 122 4.88 6.25 -11.82
CA PHE A 122 5.62 6.40 -13.06
C PHE A 122 5.36 7.77 -13.72
N PRO A 123 6.30 8.26 -14.56
CA PRO A 123 6.10 9.52 -15.25
C PRO A 123 4.85 9.50 -16.14
N ASP A 124 4.15 10.62 -16.22
CA ASP A 124 2.96 10.77 -17.07
C ASP A 124 3.33 10.70 -18.56
N LYS A 125 4.32 11.51 -18.95
CA LYS A 125 4.86 11.51 -20.31
C LYS A 125 6.07 10.59 -20.36
N THR A 126 5.86 9.34 -20.77
CA THR A 126 6.89 8.29 -20.80
C THR A 126 6.78 7.39 -22.03
N THR A 127 7.76 6.50 -22.22
CA THR A 127 7.73 5.44 -23.23
C THR A 127 7.21 4.13 -22.65
N TYR A 128 6.63 3.28 -23.49
CA TYR A 128 6.13 1.95 -23.10
C TYR A 128 6.94 0.83 -23.77
N PRO A 129 7.10 -0.33 -23.12
CA PRO A 129 6.66 -0.65 -21.74
C PRO A 129 7.46 0.13 -20.69
N ILE A 130 6.84 0.38 -19.53
CA ILE A 130 7.50 1.03 -18.40
C ILE A 130 8.21 -0.02 -17.56
N ASP A 131 9.45 0.24 -17.16
CA ASP A 131 10.24 -0.59 -16.24
C ASP A 131 10.68 0.16 -14.97
N GLU A 132 11.26 -0.56 -14.01
CA GLU A 132 11.65 -0.05 -12.69
C GLU A 132 12.75 1.03 -12.76
N THR A 133 13.52 1.11 -13.84
CA THR A 133 14.54 2.16 -14.02
C THR A 133 13.93 3.52 -14.33
N MET A 134 12.65 3.54 -14.75
CA MET A 134 11.97 4.74 -15.23
C MET A 134 11.24 5.54 -14.14
N ILE A 135 11.21 5.07 -12.89
CA ILE A 135 10.43 5.66 -11.77
C ILE A 135 10.66 7.17 -11.63
N HIS A 136 11.90 7.64 -11.82
CA HIS A 136 12.29 9.04 -11.61
C HIS A 136 12.53 9.81 -12.92
N ASN A 137 12.18 9.25 -14.08
CA ASN A 137 12.48 9.83 -15.40
C ASN A 137 11.46 10.88 -15.88
N GLY A 138 10.90 11.66 -14.95
CA GLY A 138 9.91 12.70 -15.24
C GLY A 138 8.81 12.79 -14.18
N PRO A 139 7.98 13.85 -14.21
CA PRO A 139 6.90 14.03 -13.23
C PRO A 139 5.78 13.00 -13.40
N PRO A 140 5.12 12.56 -12.31
CA PRO A 140 3.91 11.75 -12.38
C PRO A 140 2.72 12.59 -12.83
N HIS A 141 1.56 11.97 -13.03
CA HIS A 141 0.35 12.67 -13.47
C HIS A 141 -0.18 13.65 -12.41
N GLU A 142 -0.65 14.82 -12.84
CA GLU A 142 -1.10 15.93 -11.97
C GLU A 142 -2.31 15.58 -11.09
N SER A 143 -3.11 14.59 -11.47
CA SER A 143 -4.31 14.21 -10.69
C SER A 143 -3.99 13.64 -9.30
N ASN A 144 -2.79 13.11 -9.09
CA ASN A 144 -2.41 12.42 -7.86
C ASN A 144 -0.92 12.59 -7.53
N PHE A 145 -0.31 13.70 -7.96
CA PHE A 145 1.12 13.94 -7.80
C PHE A 145 1.57 13.86 -6.33
N GLY A 146 0.72 14.31 -5.39
CA GLY A 146 1.06 14.27 -3.96
C GLY A 146 1.25 12.86 -3.44
N TYR A 147 0.35 11.93 -3.81
CA TYR A 147 0.50 10.52 -3.48
C TYR A 147 1.67 9.87 -4.24
N ALA A 148 1.78 10.15 -5.54
CA ALA A 148 2.80 9.57 -6.40
C ALA A 148 4.22 9.93 -5.93
N TYR A 149 4.50 11.21 -5.69
CA TYR A 149 5.79 11.63 -5.16
C TYR A 149 6.05 11.05 -3.77
N ALA A 150 5.05 11.01 -2.87
CA ALA A 150 5.25 10.45 -1.53
C ALA A 150 5.66 8.97 -1.59
N LYS A 151 5.09 8.21 -2.53
CA LYS A 151 5.50 6.82 -2.79
C LYS A 151 6.87 6.71 -3.48
N ARG A 152 7.22 7.61 -4.41
CA ARG A 152 8.58 7.68 -4.99
C ARG A 152 9.65 7.88 -3.92
N MET A 153 9.36 8.68 -2.89
CA MET A 153 10.32 8.95 -1.82
C MET A 153 10.64 7.71 -0.97
N ILE A 154 9.84 6.64 -1.02
CA ILE A 154 10.19 5.36 -0.40
C ILE A 154 11.42 4.75 -1.09
N ASP A 155 11.49 4.74 -2.43
CA ASP A 155 12.65 4.24 -3.18
C ASP A 155 13.91 5.06 -2.86
N VAL A 156 13.78 6.39 -2.77
CA VAL A 156 14.88 7.28 -2.36
C VAL A 156 15.35 6.96 -0.95
N GLN A 157 14.44 6.82 0.02
CA GLN A 157 14.78 6.43 1.38
C GLN A 157 15.46 5.06 1.43
N ASN A 158 14.93 4.06 0.74
CA ASN A 158 15.51 2.71 0.68
C ASN A 158 16.97 2.74 0.20
N ARG A 159 17.25 3.50 -0.88
CA ARG A 159 18.61 3.70 -1.40
C ARG A 159 19.52 4.39 -0.37
N GLY A 160 19.00 5.43 0.30
CA GLY A 160 19.72 6.15 1.36
C GLY A 160 20.07 5.25 2.55
N TYR A 161 19.10 4.50 3.07
CA TYR A 161 19.31 3.53 4.15
C TYR A 161 20.31 2.44 3.77
N PHE A 162 20.27 1.95 2.53
CA PHE A 162 21.25 0.98 2.05
C PHE A 162 22.66 1.59 1.94
N GLN A 163 22.79 2.76 1.33
CA GLN A 163 24.09 3.41 1.12
C GLN A 163 24.77 3.80 2.44
N GLN A 164 23.99 4.32 3.40
CA GLN A 164 24.52 4.83 4.66
C GLN A 164 24.67 3.75 5.74
N TYR A 165 23.75 2.79 5.80
CA TYR A 165 23.67 1.82 6.91
C TYR A 165 23.65 0.35 6.45
N GLY A 166 23.68 0.07 5.15
CA GLY A 166 23.60 -1.29 4.63
C GLY A 166 22.25 -1.97 4.84
N CYS A 167 21.18 -1.22 5.15
CA CYS A 167 19.85 -1.78 5.40
C CYS A 167 19.24 -2.36 4.12
N CYS A 168 18.67 -3.56 4.23
CA CYS A 168 18.04 -4.25 3.10
C CYS A 168 16.56 -3.86 2.96
N TYR A 169 16.31 -2.58 2.75
CA TYR A 169 14.96 -2.04 2.55
C TYR A 169 14.65 -2.00 1.06
N THR A 170 13.49 -2.49 0.69
CA THR A 170 13.07 -2.63 -0.70
C THR A 170 11.59 -2.29 -0.86
N ALA A 171 11.13 -2.29 -2.10
CA ALA A 171 9.82 -1.87 -2.50
C ALA A 171 9.29 -2.75 -3.63
N VAL A 172 7.96 -2.93 -3.67
CA VAL A 172 7.24 -3.57 -4.77
C VAL A 172 6.24 -2.59 -5.37
N ILE A 173 6.03 -2.66 -6.68
CA ILE A 173 5.12 -1.77 -7.42
C ILE A 173 3.96 -2.63 -7.95
N PRO A 174 2.89 -2.83 -7.16
CA PRO A 174 1.72 -3.51 -7.68
C PRO A 174 1.00 -2.64 -8.72
N THR A 175 0.35 -3.30 -9.67
CA THR A 175 -0.64 -2.68 -10.56
C THR A 175 -1.94 -2.43 -9.81
N ASN A 176 -3.06 -2.29 -10.53
CA ASN A 176 -4.37 -2.20 -9.93
C ASN A 176 -4.69 -3.50 -9.16
N VAL A 177 -4.89 -3.37 -7.84
CA VAL A 177 -5.31 -4.45 -6.96
C VAL A 177 -6.81 -4.29 -6.68
N PHE A 178 -7.54 -5.40 -6.65
CA PHE A 178 -8.94 -5.45 -6.25
C PHE A 178 -9.21 -6.81 -5.58
N GLY A 179 -10.25 -6.90 -4.75
CA GLY A 179 -10.64 -8.15 -4.10
C GLY A 179 -11.51 -7.96 -2.87
N PRO A 180 -11.74 -9.03 -2.08
CA PRO A 180 -12.45 -8.93 -0.81
C PRO A 180 -11.80 -7.93 0.14
N HIS A 181 -12.60 -7.21 0.94
CA HIS A 181 -12.14 -6.17 1.88
C HIS A 181 -11.57 -4.90 1.23
N ASP A 182 -11.82 -4.67 -0.07
CA ASP A 182 -11.57 -3.37 -0.71
C ASP A 182 -12.58 -2.30 -0.26
N ASN A 183 -12.32 -1.04 -0.60
CA ASN A 183 -13.24 0.06 -0.40
C ASN A 183 -14.28 0.11 -1.54
N PHE A 184 -15.48 -0.41 -1.28
CA PHE A 184 -16.62 -0.40 -2.20
C PHE A 184 -17.40 0.93 -2.20
N SER A 185 -16.90 1.99 -1.57
CA SER A 185 -17.52 3.31 -1.70
C SER A 185 -17.59 3.75 -3.17
N ILE A 186 -18.76 4.25 -3.59
CA ILE A 186 -18.97 4.78 -4.95
C ILE A 186 -18.17 6.08 -5.16
N GLU A 187 -17.94 6.85 -4.10
CA GLU A 187 -17.26 8.14 -4.15
C GLU A 187 -15.75 8.00 -3.93
N ASP A 188 -15.35 7.19 -2.94
CA ASP A 188 -13.97 7.11 -2.45
C ASP A 188 -13.23 5.86 -2.93
N GLY A 189 -13.93 4.87 -3.47
CA GLY A 189 -13.38 3.59 -3.91
C GLY A 189 -12.57 3.69 -5.20
N HIS A 190 -11.78 2.65 -5.47
CA HIS A 190 -11.15 2.47 -6.77
C HIS A 190 -12.18 2.08 -7.84
N VAL A 191 -11.79 2.16 -9.11
CA VAL A 191 -12.69 1.95 -10.25
C VAL A 191 -13.42 0.60 -10.17
N LEU A 192 -12.71 -0.51 -9.97
CA LEU A 192 -13.31 -1.85 -9.93
C LEU A 192 -14.29 -2.04 -8.75
N PRO A 193 -13.95 -1.78 -7.47
CA PRO A 193 -14.92 -1.93 -6.38
C PRO A 193 -16.09 -0.95 -6.51
N GLY A 194 -15.87 0.26 -7.04
CA GLY A 194 -16.95 1.21 -7.34
C GLY A 194 -17.91 0.72 -8.43
N LEU A 195 -17.40 0.10 -9.50
CA LEU A 195 -18.23 -0.50 -10.55
C LEU A 195 -19.01 -1.73 -10.04
N ILE A 196 -18.38 -2.58 -9.22
CA ILE A 196 -19.05 -3.72 -8.59
C ILE A 196 -20.24 -3.23 -7.74
N HIS A 197 -20.05 -2.18 -6.93
CA HIS A 197 -21.12 -1.64 -6.11
C HIS A 197 -22.23 -1.01 -6.96
N LYS A 198 -21.90 -0.24 -8.00
CA LYS A 198 -22.88 0.33 -8.93
C LYS A 198 -23.73 -0.76 -9.61
N ALA A 199 -23.09 -1.84 -10.06
CA ALA A 199 -23.79 -2.97 -10.68
C ALA A 199 -24.73 -3.67 -9.69
N TYR A 200 -24.28 -3.86 -8.43
CA TYR A 200 -25.12 -4.43 -7.37
C TYR A 200 -26.35 -3.57 -7.06
N VAL A 201 -26.19 -2.24 -6.97
CA VAL A 201 -27.31 -1.30 -6.76
C VAL A 201 -28.28 -1.35 -7.94
N ALA A 202 -27.78 -1.31 -9.17
CA ALA A 202 -28.61 -1.38 -10.37
C ALA A 202 -29.42 -2.69 -10.44
N GLN A 203 -28.79 -3.84 -10.14
CA GLN A 203 -29.47 -5.13 -10.05
C GLN A 203 -30.59 -5.13 -9.00
N THR A 204 -30.35 -4.48 -7.86
CA THR A 204 -31.33 -4.42 -6.76
C THR A 204 -32.54 -3.55 -7.11
N LEU A 205 -32.34 -2.49 -7.91
CA LEU A 205 -33.39 -1.55 -8.29
C LEU A 205 -34.33 -2.05 -9.39
N LYS A 206 -34.03 -3.18 -10.06
CA LYS A 206 -34.77 -3.87 -11.16
C LYS A 206 -35.17 -3.01 -12.38
N GLU A 207 -35.84 -1.87 -12.18
CA GLU A 207 -36.33 -0.96 -13.23
C GLU A 207 -35.22 -0.44 -14.16
N THR A 208 -34.01 -0.20 -13.63
CA THR A 208 -32.89 0.31 -14.42
C THR A 208 -32.29 -0.75 -15.35
N CYS A 209 -32.28 -2.02 -14.93
CA CYS A 209 -31.79 -3.12 -15.75
C CYS A 209 -32.76 -3.41 -16.90
N ASP A 210 -34.06 -3.36 -16.66
CA ASP A 210 -35.08 -3.64 -17.67
C ASP A 210 -35.06 -2.60 -18.80
N TRP A 211 -34.90 -1.31 -18.46
CA TRP A 211 -34.72 -0.25 -19.47
C TRP A 211 -33.45 -0.46 -20.29
N PHE A 212 -32.30 -0.71 -19.65
CA PHE A 212 -31.04 -0.91 -20.36
C PHE A 212 -31.06 -2.13 -21.28
N VAL A 213 -31.67 -3.24 -20.85
CA VAL A 213 -31.85 -4.44 -21.68
C VAL A 213 -32.72 -4.13 -22.89
N THR A 214 -33.79 -3.36 -22.69
CA THR A 214 -34.74 -3.00 -23.76
C THR A 214 -34.16 -1.97 -24.73
N ASN A 215 -33.21 -1.14 -24.29
CA ASN A 215 -32.69 0.00 -25.04
C ASN A 215 -31.18 -0.08 -25.33
N TYR A 216 -30.56 -1.25 -25.19
CA TYR A 216 -29.11 -1.44 -25.30
C TYR A 216 -28.54 -0.93 -26.63
N ASP A 217 -29.18 -1.28 -27.75
CA ASP A 217 -28.71 -0.90 -29.09
C ASP A 217 -28.80 0.61 -29.34
N SER A 218 -29.75 1.30 -28.69
CA SER A 218 -29.86 2.76 -28.74
C SER A 218 -28.86 3.45 -27.81
N ALA A 219 -28.48 2.82 -26.69
CA ALA A 219 -27.57 3.39 -25.70
C ALA A 219 -26.08 3.21 -26.04
N ARG A 220 -25.74 2.28 -26.95
CA ARG A 220 -24.36 1.97 -27.34
C ARG A 220 -23.77 2.89 -28.43
N LYS A 221 -24.61 3.64 -29.15
CA LYS A 221 -24.17 4.60 -30.18
C LYS A 221 -23.73 5.92 -29.55
#